data_AF-W8EWS4-F1
#
_entry.id   AF-W8EWS4-F1
#
_cell.length_a   1.000
_cell.length_b   1.000
_cell.length_c   1.000
_cell.angle_alpha   90.00
_cell.angle_beta   90.00
_cell.angle_gamma   90.00
#
_symmetry.space_group_name_H-M   'P 1'
#
loop_
_entity.id
_entity.type
_entity.pdbx_description
1 polymer ?
#
loop_
_entity_poly.entity_id
_entity_poly.type
_entity_poly.pdbx_seq_one_letter_code
_entity_poly.pdbx_strand_id
1 'polypeptide(L)'
;MSQKRYSWDITERQWTKLAPLVVVQRASKWPLRAVVNGIFYVLKNGCVWCDVPADFPPWPTVYYYFTKWAADGTCQRVSGCLTVEARAKKTPSPMRPSSTAKA
;
A
#
# COMPACT_ATOMS: atom_id res chain seq x y z
N MET A 1 17.57 7.27 -10.87
CA MET A 1 16.17 7.16 -11.34
C MET A 1 15.30 7.99 -10.40
N SER A 2 14.77 9.12 -10.86
CA SER A 2 14.01 10.05 -10.03
C SER A 2 12.57 9.55 -9.93
N GLN A 3 12.23 8.84 -8.86
CA GLN A 3 10.88 8.35 -8.63
C GLN A 3 9.96 9.55 -8.35
N LYS A 4 8.99 9.81 -9.23
CA LYS A 4 7.96 10.82 -8.96
C LYS A 4 7.21 10.41 -7.70
N ARG A 5 7.18 11.31 -6.71
CA ARG A 5 6.47 11.07 -5.46
C ARG A 5 4.99 11.37 -5.66
N TYR A 6 4.16 10.33 -5.63
CA TYR A 6 2.72 10.49 -5.62
C TYR A 6 2.27 10.91 -4.22
N SER A 7 1.20 11.70 -4.10
CA SER A 7 0.66 12.15 -2.81
C SER A 7 0.28 11.00 -1.86
N TRP A 8 0.16 9.78 -2.39
CA TRP A 8 -0.21 8.58 -1.66
C TRP A 8 1.01 7.67 -1.37
N ASP A 9 2.21 8.04 -1.81
CA ASP A 9 3.41 7.26 -1.53
C ASP A 9 3.65 7.14 -0.03
N ILE A 10 4.04 5.92 0.38
CA ILE A 10 4.37 5.61 1.77
C ILE A 10 5.48 6.54 2.22
N THR A 11 5.26 7.33 3.27
CA THR A 11 6.30 8.19 3.86
C THR A 11 7.39 7.36 4.56
N GLU A 12 8.58 7.91 4.75
CA GLU A 12 9.66 7.22 5.50
C GLU A 12 9.19 6.72 6.86
N ARG A 13 8.41 7.52 7.61
CA ARG A 13 7.86 7.14 8.92
C ARG A 13 6.93 5.93 8.85
N GLN A 14 6.07 5.87 7.83
CA GLN A 14 5.21 4.72 7.60
C GLN A 14 6.03 3.51 7.16
N TRP A 15 7.04 3.74 6.32
CA TRP A 15 7.95 2.71 5.87
C TRP A 15 8.73 2.07 7.03
N THR A 16 9.19 2.83 8.02
CA THR A 16 9.87 2.27 9.22
C THR A 16 9.01 1.23 9.94
N LYS A 17 7.69 1.42 9.99
CA LYS A 17 6.75 0.48 10.62
C LYS A 17 6.44 -0.73 9.73
N LEU A 18 6.40 -0.52 8.41
CA LEU A 18 6.07 -1.56 7.45
C LEU A 18 7.27 -2.43 7.06
N ALA A 19 8.48 -1.86 7.02
CA ALA A 19 9.72 -2.53 6.65
C ALA A 19 9.94 -3.88 7.37
N PRO A 20 9.74 -4.02 8.69
CA PRO A 20 9.90 -5.32 9.36
C PRO A 20 8.84 -6.36 8.97
N LEU A 21 7.67 -5.93 8.49
CA LEU A 21 6.61 -6.84 8.02
C LEU A 21 6.90 -7.36 6.62
N VAL A 22 7.67 -6.61 5.84
CA VAL A 22 8.02 -6.91 4.46
C VAL A 22 9.36 -7.66 4.44
N VAL A 23 9.32 -8.91 4.89
CA VAL A 23 10.52 -9.77 4.91
C VAL A 23 10.75 -10.33 3.50
N VAL A 24 11.94 -10.14 2.97
CA VAL A 24 12.37 -10.75 1.70
C VAL A 24 13.66 -11.52 1.95
N GLN A 25 13.63 -12.83 1.73
CA GLN A 25 14.79 -13.71 1.91
C GLN A 25 15.92 -13.45 0.89
N ARG A 26 15.64 -12.75 -0.21
CA ARG A 26 16.60 -12.45 -1.29
C ARG A 26 16.81 -10.95 -1.39
N ALA A 27 18.06 -10.52 -1.51
CA ALA A 27 18.40 -9.14 -1.80
C ALA A 27 17.71 -8.70 -3.11
N SER A 28 16.82 -7.73 -3.00
CA SER A 28 16.17 -7.11 -4.15
C SER A 28 17.12 -6.10 -4.79
N LYS A 29 17.20 -6.09 -6.12
CA LYS A 29 17.87 -4.99 -6.85
C LYS A 29 17.14 -3.65 -6.66
N TRP A 30 15.85 -3.70 -6.35
CA TRP A 30 14.99 -2.53 -6.21
C TRP A 30 14.65 -2.27 -4.74
N PRO A 31 14.57 -1.01 -4.30
CA PRO A 31 14.13 -0.69 -2.96
C PRO A 31 12.72 -1.23 -2.74
N LEU A 32 12.53 -2.00 -1.66
CA LEU A 32 11.25 -2.65 -1.35
C LEU A 32 10.11 -1.64 -1.23
N ARG A 33 10.40 -0.43 -0.76
CA ARG A 33 9.44 0.68 -0.72
C ARG A 33 8.89 1.02 -2.11
N ALA A 34 9.73 1.04 -3.14
CA ALA A 34 9.29 1.31 -4.51
C ALA A 34 8.43 0.18 -5.07
N VAL A 35 8.75 -1.07 -4.72
CA VAL A 35 7.93 -2.24 -5.07
C VAL A 35 6.56 -2.14 -4.42
N VAL A 36 6.50 -1.85 -3.12
CA VAL A 36 5.23 -1.69 -2.39
C VAL A 36 4.41 -0.52 -2.95
N ASN A 37 5.03 0.62 -3.26
CA ASN A 37 4.34 1.74 -3.92
C ASN A 37 3.80 1.34 -5.30
N GLY A 38 4.55 0.55 -6.08
CA GLY A 38 4.09 0.03 -7.37
C GLY A 38 2.88 -0.91 -7.25
N ILE A 39 2.90 -1.82 -6.27
CA ILE A 39 1.74 -2.68 -5.97
C ILE A 39 0.53 -1.82 -5.63
N PHE A 40 0.70 -0.84 -4.76
CA PHE A 40 -0.39 0.02 -4.36
C PHE A 40 -0.92 0.91 -5.49
N TYR A 41 -0.04 1.36 -6.40
CA TYR A 41 -0.45 2.08 -7.58
C TYR A 41 -1.44 1.24 -8.41
N VAL A 42 -1.10 -0.04 -8.65
CA VAL A 42 -1.97 -0.98 -9.37
C VAL A 42 -3.29 -1.19 -8.63
N LEU A 43 -3.24 -1.45 -7.32
CA LEU A 43 -4.44 -1.71 -6.51
C LEU A 43 -5.37 -0.49 -6.40
N LYS A 44 -4.81 0.72 -6.39
CA LYS A 44 -5.58 1.97 -6.26
C LYS A 44 -6.19 2.41 -7.59
N ASN A 45 -5.42 2.33 -8.68
CA ASN A 45 -5.87 2.81 -9.99
C ASN A 45 -6.59 1.74 -10.82
N GLY A 46 -6.45 0.46 -10.45
CA GLY A 46 -7.09 -0.65 -11.15
C GLY A 46 -6.52 -0.89 -12.56
N CYS A 47 -5.26 -0.54 -12.80
CA CYS A 47 -4.61 -0.76 -14.09
C CYS A 47 -4.08 -2.20 -14.22
N VAL A 48 -3.80 -2.63 -15.45
CA VAL A 48 -3.07 -3.88 -15.68
C VAL A 48 -1.61 -3.72 -15.25
N TRP A 49 -0.99 -4.80 -14.77
CA TRP A 49 0.40 -4.78 -14.30
C TRP A 49 1.37 -4.26 -15.38
N CYS A 50 1.15 -4.59 -16.64
CA CYS A 50 1.98 -4.15 -17.77
C CYS A 50 1.96 -2.63 -18.00
N ASP A 51 0.90 -1.94 -17.56
CA ASP A 51 0.71 -0.49 -17.75
C ASP A 51 1.22 0.31 -16.53
N VAL A 52 1.99 -0.32 -15.65
CA VAL A 52 2.64 0.39 -14.55
C VAL A 52 3.65 1.40 -15.13
N PRO A 53 3.58 2.69 -14.73
CA PRO A 53 4.52 3.70 -15.19
C PRO A 53 5.98 3.31 -14.94
N ALA A 54 6.88 3.72 -15.84
CA ALA A 54 8.31 3.49 -15.73
C ALA A 54 8.98 4.16 -14.52
N ASP A 55 8.25 5.00 -13.78
CA ASP A 55 8.67 5.55 -12.49
C ASP A 55 8.80 4.47 -11.40
N PHE A 56 8.14 3.32 -11.56
CA PHE A 56 8.18 2.18 -10.64
C PHE A 56 9.15 1.09 -11.11
N PRO A 57 9.50 0.13 -10.23
CA PRO A 57 10.24 -1.05 -10.66
C PRO A 57 9.51 -1.77 -11.81
N PRO A 58 10.23 -2.49 -12.68
CA PRO A 58 9.63 -3.21 -13.79
C PRO A 58 8.46 -4.07 -13.33
N TRP A 59 7.34 -4.01 -14.05
CA TRP A 59 6.12 -4.70 -13.67
C TRP A 59 6.29 -6.19 -13.34
N PRO A 60 7.19 -6.98 -13.96
CA PRO A 60 7.35 -8.40 -13.59
C PRO A 60 7.90 -8.55 -12.17
N THR A 61 8.74 -7.59 -11.75
CA THR A 61 9.27 -7.56 -10.38
C THR A 61 8.16 -7.24 -9.40
N VAL A 62 7.39 -6.19 -9.68
CA VAL A 62 6.25 -5.77 -8.82
C VAL A 62 5.24 -6.91 -8.68
N TYR A 63 4.90 -7.57 -9.79
CA TYR A 63 3.98 -8.70 -9.81
C TYR A 63 4.53 -9.91 -9.03
N TYR A 64 5.80 -10.28 -9.21
CA TYR A 64 6.44 -11.36 -8.45
C TYR A 64 6.38 -11.13 -6.94
N TYR A 65 6.62 -9.91 -6.48
CA TYR A 65 6.51 -9.57 -5.06
C TYR A 65 5.06 -9.62 -4.58
N PHE A 66 4.12 -9.12 -5.39
CA PHE A 66 2.70 -9.19 -5.08
C PHE A 66 2.23 -10.63 -4.88
N THR A 67 2.51 -11.53 -5.83
CA THR A 67 2.09 -12.94 -5.73
C THR A 67 2.69 -13.63 -4.51
N LYS A 68 3.97 -13.36 -4.23
CA LYS A 68 4.66 -13.94 -3.06
C LYS A 68 4.08 -13.43 -1.74
N TRP A 69 3.83 -12.14 -1.62
CA TRP A 69 3.29 -11.53 -0.40
C TRP A 69 1.80 -11.77 -0.21
N ALA A 70 1.06 -12.00 -1.30
CA ALA A 70 -0.32 -12.44 -1.24
C ALA A 70 -0.41 -13.85 -0.64
N ALA A 71 0.44 -14.78 -1.07
CA ALA A 71 0.50 -16.13 -0.52
C ALA A 71 0.94 -16.17 0.96
N ASP A 72 1.86 -15.27 1.35
CA ASP A 72 2.38 -15.16 2.72
C ASP A 72 1.48 -14.31 3.66
N GLY A 73 0.40 -13.73 3.14
CA GLY A 73 -0.47 -12.81 3.91
C GLY A 73 0.21 -11.50 4.33
N THR A 74 1.42 -11.21 3.82
CA THR A 74 2.14 -9.95 4.07
C THR A 74 1.33 -8.75 3.57
N CYS A 75 0.65 -8.86 2.43
CA CYS A 75 -0.21 -7.79 1.91
C CYS A 75 -1.31 -7.39 2.90
N GLN A 76 -1.94 -8.37 3.55
CA GLN A 76 -3.01 -8.15 4.53
C GLN A 76 -2.44 -7.45 5.77
N ARG A 77 -1.31 -7.92 6.29
CA ARG A 77 -0.60 -7.29 7.43
C ARG A 77 -0.26 -5.82 7.16
N VAL A 78 0.28 -5.53 5.97
CA VAL A 78 0.62 -4.17 5.54
C VAL A 78 -0.64 -3.28 5.44
N SER A 79 -1.71 -3.76 4.80
CA SER A 79 -2.97 -3.01 4.69
C SER A 79 -3.64 -2.77 6.05
N GLY A 80 -3.55 -3.74 6.97
CA GLY A 80 -4.08 -3.62 8.33
C GLY A 80 -3.36 -2.55 9.12
N CYS A 81 -2.02 -2.54 9.07
CA CYS A 81 -1.19 -1.53 9.73
C CYS A 81 -1.54 -0.11 9.26
N LEU A 82 -1.63 0.09 7.94
CA LEU A 82 -2.01 1.38 7.35
C LEU A 82 -3.45 1.80 7.67
N THR A 83 -4.38 0.84 7.74
CA THR A 83 -5.79 1.11 8.08
C THR A 83 -5.93 1.54 9.54
N VAL A 84 -5.20 0.91 10.46
CA VAL A 84 -5.17 1.30 11.88
C VAL A 84 -4.66 2.73 12.01
N GLU A 85 -3.58 3.10 11.31
CA GLU A 85 -3.07 4.48 11.32
C GLU A 85 -4.05 5.48 10.68
N ALA A 86 -4.72 5.10 9.59
CA ALA A 86 -5.72 5.94 8.93
C ALA A 86 -6.96 6.16 9.81
N ARG A 87 -7.41 5.13 10.54
CA ARG A 87 -8.50 5.21 11.51
C ARG A 87 -8.12 6.02 12.73
N ALA A 88 -6.89 5.88 13.24
CA ALA A 88 -6.42 6.69 14.36
C ALA A 88 -6.34 8.19 14.02
N LYS A 89 -6.08 8.54 12.75
CA LYS A 89 -6.08 9.93 12.26
C LYS A 89 -7.48 10.47 11.94
N LYS A 90 -8.41 9.60 11.54
CA LYS A 90 -9.83 9.96 11.44
C LYS A 90 -10.47 9.85 12.83
N THR A 91 -10.48 10.94 13.59
CA THR A 91 -11.40 11.09 14.72
C THR A 91 -12.80 10.64 14.27
N PRO A 92 -13.52 9.78 15.02
CA PRO A 92 -14.87 9.40 14.64
C PRO A 92 -15.68 10.68 14.49
N SER A 93 -16.16 10.99 13.28
CA SER A 93 -17.22 11.99 13.16
C SER A 93 -18.38 11.48 14.00
N PRO A 94 -18.95 12.29 14.91
CA PRO A 94 -20.07 11.87 15.73
C PRO A 94 -21.16 11.36 14.80
N MET A 95 -21.61 10.12 15.00
CA MET A 95 -22.72 9.55 14.25
C MET A 95 -23.89 10.52 14.35
N ARG A 96 -24.30 11.09 13.22
CA ARG A 96 -25.48 11.94 13.12
C ARG A 96 -26.69 11.06 13.45
N PRO A 97 -27.47 11.33 14.51
CA PRO A 97 -28.60 10.48 14.86
C PRO A 97 -29.59 10.50 13.71
N SER A 98 -29.91 9.31 13.20
CA SER A 98 -30.92 9.09 12.18
C SER A 98 -32.28 9.53 12.73
N SER A 99 -32.75 10.69 12.26
CA SER A 99 -34.11 11.16 12.49
C SER A 99 -35.08 10.20 11.80
N THR A 100 -35.67 9.30 12.57
CA THR A 100 -36.87 8.55 12.21
C THR A 100 -37.91 8.83 13.30
N ALA A 101 -38.39 10.07 13.34
CA ALA A 101 -39.65 10.38 13.99
C ALA A 101 -40.75 10.12 12.96
N LYS A 102 -41.36 8.94 13.06
CA LYS A 102 -42.57 8.57 12.32
C LYS A 102 -43.75 9.21 13.05
N ALA A 103 -44.42 10.16 12.40
CA ALA A 103 -45.73 10.67 12.80
C ALA A 103 -46.83 9.77 12.24
#